data_AF-A0A965VW99-F1
#
_entry.id   AF-A0A965VW99-F1
#
_cell.length_a   1.000
_cell.length_b   1.000
_cell.length_c   1.000
_cell.angle_alpha   90.00
_cell.angle_beta   90.00
_cell.angle_gamma   90.00
#
_symmetry.space_group_name_H-M   'P 1'
#
loop_
_entity.id
_entity.type
_entity.pdbx_description
1 polymer ?
#
loop_
_entity_poly.entity_id
_entity_poly.type
_entity_poly.pdbx_seq_one_letter_code
_entity_poly.pdbx_strand_id
1 'polypeptide(L)'
;PDLAVTDVWVHYRLRPFQYGAVSWSAATPYAAGDIVRFTDGHCYEARIAHSAVTPPTGTHWKQIPVPQILAEYLKLSVASDALREDGQLDKANNEEYRAEGHLIRESDKIGLQIGGMGGRWTARVG
;
A
#
# COMPACT_ATOMS: atom_id res chain seq x y z
N PRO A 1 17.11 -1.30 42.56
CA PRO A 1 15.91 -2.12 42.30
C PRO A 1 15.73 -2.25 40.78
N ASP A 2 16.27 -3.35 40.25
CA ASP A 2 16.29 -3.68 38.83
C ASP A 2 14.92 -4.30 38.48
N LEU A 3 14.13 -3.63 37.66
CA LEU A 3 12.82 -4.11 37.25
C LEU A 3 13.05 -5.17 36.17
N ALA A 4 13.10 -6.44 36.56
CA ALA A 4 13.10 -7.56 35.62
C ALA A 4 11.84 -7.44 34.75
N VAL A 5 12.01 -6.99 33.50
CA VAL A 5 10.93 -6.92 32.51
C VAL A 5 10.56 -8.35 32.15
N THR A 6 9.54 -8.89 32.82
CA THR A 6 9.14 -10.29 32.70
C THR A 6 8.20 -10.57 31.53
N ASP A 7 7.63 -9.54 30.90
CA ASP A 7 6.80 -9.69 29.70
C ASP A 7 6.97 -8.50 28.73
N VAL A 8 7.27 -8.81 27.46
CA VAL A 8 7.31 -7.85 26.35
C VAL A 8 6.11 -8.11 25.43
N TRP A 9 5.22 -7.12 25.31
CA TRP A 9 4.04 -7.22 24.45
C TRP A 9 4.32 -6.58 23.10
N VAL A 10 4.29 -7.39 22.03
CA VAL A 10 4.44 -6.92 20.65
C VAL A 10 3.06 -6.87 19.99
N HIS A 11 2.71 -5.73 19.40
CA HIS A 11 1.51 -5.59 18.57
C HIS A 11 1.93 -5.58 17.11
N TYR A 12 1.35 -6.48 16.30
CA TYR A 12 1.53 -6.41 14.85
C TYR A 12 0.74 -5.24 14.29
N ARG A 13 1.42 -4.31 13.63
CA ARG A 13 0.79 -3.24 12.84
C ARG A 13 1.18 -3.43 11.39
N LEU A 14 0.18 -3.46 10.50
CA LEU A 14 0.45 -3.39 9.07
C LEU A 14 1.20 -2.08 8.81
N ARG A 15 2.36 -2.15 8.16
CA ARG A 15 3.07 -0.93 7.77
C ARG A 15 2.19 -0.14 6.82
N PRO A 16 2.06 1.18 6.99
CA PRO A 16 1.32 1.98 6.02
C PRO A 16 2.00 1.83 4.65
N PHE A 17 1.18 1.73 3.61
CA PHE A 17 1.69 1.78 2.25
C PHE A 17 2.33 3.14 2.01
N GLN A 18 3.56 3.16 1.54
CA GLN A 18 4.29 4.38 1.23
C GLN A 18 4.39 4.50 -0.28
N TYR A 19 3.94 5.64 -0.81
CA TYR A 19 4.07 6.01 -2.21
C TYR A 19 4.89 7.28 -2.30
N GLY A 20 5.91 7.28 -3.15
CA GLY A 20 6.78 8.43 -3.37
C GLY A 20 6.11 9.44 -4.30
N ALA A 21 6.02 10.70 -3.87
CA ALA A 21 5.62 11.80 -4.75
C ALA A 21 6.79 12.33 -5.61
N VAL A 22 8.03 11.96 -5.25
CA VAL A 22 9.24 12.40 -5.94
C VAL A 22 9.44 11.60 -7.22
N SER A 23 9.64 12.29 -8.33
CA SER A 23 9.90 11.64 -9.62
C SER A 23 11.34 11.15 -9.70
N TRP A 24 11.56 9.97 -10.29
CA TRP A 24 12.90 9.44 -10.52
C TRP A 24 13.74 10.40 -11.37
N SER A 25 15.04 10.48 -11.08
CA SER A 25 16.03 11.30 -11.78
C SER A 25 17.36 10.57 -11.87
N ALA A 26 17.97 10.57 -13.05
CA ALA A 26 19.29 9.99 -13.26
C ALA A 26 20.41 10.74 -12.50
N ALA A 27 20.17 12.00 -12.12
CA ALA A 27 21.14 12.82 -11.39
C ALA A 27 21.13 12.59 -9.87
N THR A 28 20.17 11.81 -9.37
CA THR A 28 19.99 11.60 -7.93
C THR A 28 20.60 10.27 -7.51
N PRO A 29 21.51 10.25 -6.51
CA PRO A 29 21.89 9.01 -5.84
C PRO A 29 20.77 8.56 -4.89
N TYR A 30 20.46 7.27 -4.90
CA TYR A 30 19.43 6.65 -4.09
C TYR A 30 20.03 5.72 -3.04
N ALA A 31 19.55 5.82 -1.81
CA ALA A 31 19.84 4.88 -0.74
C ALA A 31 18.84 3.73 -0.73
N ALA A 32 19.18 2.62 -0.07
CA ALA A 32 18.23 1.53 0.14
C ALA A 32 17.03 2.02 0.97
N GLY A 33 15.82 1.75 0.50
CA GLY A 33 14.55 2.20 1.08
C GLY A 33 13.97 3.47 0.45
N ASP A 34 14.70 4.18 -0.41
CA ASP A 34 14.17 5.36 -1.09
C ASP A 34 13.03 4.99 -2.04
N ILE A 35 11.99 5.82 -2.09
CA ILE A 35 10.80 5.60 -2.93
C ILE A 35 10.69 6.69 -3.99
N VAL A 36 10.56 6.27 -5.25
CA VAL A 36 10.41 7.17 -6.41
C VAL A 36 9.21 6.78 -7.26
N ARG A 37 8.61 7.76 -7.93
CA ARG A 37 7.63 7.57 -9.00
C ARG A 37 8.34 7.60 -10.36
N PHE A 38 8.14 6.58 -11.18
CA PHE A 38 8.71 6.52 -12.52
C PHE A 38 7.70 6.98 -13.58
N THR A 39 8.17 7.20 -14.82
CA THR A 39 7.36 7.76 -15.91
C THR A 39 6.26 6.82 -16.40
N ASP A 40 6.32 5.54 -16.05
CA ASP A 40 5.27 4.54 -16.29
C ASP A 40 4.09 4.65 -15.30
N GLY A 41 4.16 5.57 -14.33
CA GLY A 41 3.14 5.79 -13.32
C GLY A 41 3.27 4.88 -12.10
N HIS A 42 4.24 3.96 -12.08
CA HIS A 42 4.48 3.09 -10.93
C HIS A 42 5.44 3.72 -9.91
N CYS A 43 5.32 3.26 -8.66
CA CYS A 43 6.27 3.59 -7.60
C CYS A 43 7.26 2.45 -7.40
N TYR A 44 8.51 2.79 -7.13
CA TYR A 44 9.61 1.85 -6.92
C TYR A 44 10.37 2.19 -5.64
N GLU A 45 10.71 1.16 -4.87
CA GLU A 45 11.57 1.19 -3.69
C GLU A 45 12.99 0.75 -4.09
N ALA A 46 14.01 1.53 -3.73
CA ALA A 46 15.40 1.17 -3.95
C ALA A 46 15.80 0.03 -2.99
N ARG A 47 16.29 -1.09 -3.53
CA ARG A 47 16.71 -2.26 -2.75
C ARG A 47 18.12 -2.12 -2.18
N ILE A 48 18.98 -1.44 -2.93
CA ILE A 48 20.39 -1.20 -2.61
C ILE A 48 20.75 0.23 -2.99
N ALA A 49 21.82 0.77 -2.41
CA ALA A 49 22.34 2.08 -2.79
C ALA A 49 22.86 2.04 -4.24
N HIS A 50 22.45 3.01 -5.06
CA HIS A 50 22.88 3.12 -6.46
C HIS A 50 22.59 4.53 -7.01
N SER A 51 23.03 4.80 -8.24
CA SER A 51 22.75 6.06 -8.94
C SER A 51 22.55 5.79 -10.42
N ALA A 52 21.76 6.64 -11.10
CA ALA A 52 21.53 6.59 -12.54
C ALA A 52 21.00 5.25 -13.11
N VAL A 53 20.50 4.33 -12.28
CA VAL A 53 19.86 3.08 -12.74
C VAL A 53 18.37 3.32 -12.92
N THR A 54 17.86 3.05 -14.11
CA THR A 54 16.45 3.20 -14.45
C THR A 54 15.61 2.03 -13.88
N PRO A 55 14.47 2.30 -13.22
CA PRO A 55 13.44 1.28 -12.94
C PRO A 55 12.92 0.62 -14.24
N PRO A 56 12.49 -0.65 -14.25
CA PRO A 56 12.22 -1.54 -13.12
C PRO A 56 13.32 -2.61 -12.91
N THR A 57 14.59 -2.21 -12.93
CA THR A 57 15.70 -3.17 -12.76
C THR A 57 15.61 -3.91 -11.41
N GLY A 58 15.16 -5.17 -11.40
CA GLY A 58 14.78 -5.91 -10.17
C GLY A 58 15.87 -6.08 -9.09
N THR A 59 17.15 -5.95 -9.46
CA THR A 59 18.27 -5.93 -8.51
C THR A 59 18.31 -4.64 -7.68
N HIS A 60 17.97 -3.51 -8.30
CA HIS A 60 18.08 -2.17 -7.72
C HIS A 60 16.75 -1.61 -7.27
N TRP A 61 15.67 -1.95 -7.97
CA TRP A 61 14.34 -1.41 -7.79
C TRP A 61 13.33 -2.52 -7.53
N LYS A 62 12.47 -2.32 -6.54
CA LYS A 62 11.33 -3.17 -6.25
C LYS A 62 10.06 -2.35 -6.52
N GLN A 63 9.22 -2.83 -7.42
CA GLN A 63 7.93 -2.18 -7.67
C GLN A 63 7.04 -2.29 -6.43
N ILE A 64 6.43 -1.17 -6.05
CA ILE A 64 5.43 -1.11 -4.98
C ILE A 64 4.07 -1.30 -5.62
N PRO A 65 3.42 -2.47 -5.45
CA PRO A 65 2.09 -2.67 -6.01
C PRO A 65 1.07 -1.77 -5.29
N VAL A 66 0.02 -1.41 -6.03
CA VAL A 66 -1.18 -0.83 -5.41
C VAL A 66 -1.80 -1.89 -4.49
N PRO A 67 -2.32 -1.52 -3.31
CA PRO A 67 -2.83 -2.50 -2.37
C PRO A 67 -4.07 -3.18 -2.97
N GLN A 68 -4.14 -4.50 -2.86
CA GLN A 68 -5.23 -5.26 -3.46
C GLN A 68 -6.62 -4.84 -2.93
N ILE A 69 -6.69 -4.36 -1.69
CA ILE A 69 -7.88 -3.77 -1.08
C ILE A 69 -8.47 -2.62 -1.92
N LEU A 70 -7.61 -1.84 -2.59
CA LEU A 70 -8.04 -0.72 -3.43
C LEU A 70 -8.32 -1.13 -4.88
N ALA A 71 -8.02 -2.37 -5.28
CA ALA A 71 -8.04 -2.76 -6.69
C ALA A 71 -9.44 -2.65 -7.31
N GLU A 72 -10.48 -3.16 -6.65
CA GLU A 72 -11.86 -3.07 -7.15
C GLU A 72 -12.41 -1.65 -7.05
N TYR A 73 -12.12 -0.96 -5.94
CA TYR A 73 -12.51 0.44 -5.76
C TYR A 73 -12.00 1.32 -6.90
N LEU A 74 -10.71 1.21 -7.25
CA LEU A 74 -10.10 2.00 -8.32
C LEU A 74 -10.68 1.69 -9.71
N LYS A 75 -10.98 0.41 -10.01
CA LYS A 75 -11.60 0.04 -11.28
C LYS A 75 -12.98 0.66 -11.43
N LEU A 76 -13.78 0.57 -10.37
CA LEU A 76 -15.15 1.07 -10.35
C LEU A 76 -15.20 2.61 -10.32
N SER A 77 -14.27 3.26 -9.61
CA SER A 77 -14.16 4.72 -9.60
C SER A 77 -13.79 5.26 -10.99
N VAL A 78 -12.81 4.66 -11.66
CA VAL A 78 -12.42 5.03 -13.03
C VAL A 78 -13.57 4.79 -14.01
N ALA A 79 -14.32 3.69 -13.85
CA ALA A 79 -15.50 3.43 -14.67
C ALA A 79 -16.62 4.46 -14.43
N SER A 80 -16.83 4.88 -13.16
CA SER A 80 -17.78 5.94 -12.81
C SER A 80 -17.39 7.27 -13.46
N ASP A 81 -16.11 7.64 -13.40
CA ASP A 81 -15.61 8.87 -14.01
C ASP A 81 -15.81 8.87 -15.54
N ALA A 82 -15.50 7.76 -16.22
CA ALA A 82 -15.76 7.62 -17.66
C ALA A 82 -17.26 7.73 -17.99
N LEU A 83 -18.14 7.15 -17.17
CA LEU A 83 -19.60 7.26 -17.35
C LEU A 83 -20.11 8.68 -17.12
N ARG A 84 -19.47 9.47 -16.23
CA ARG A 84 -19.80 10.90 -16.03
C ARG A 84 -19.41 11.72 -17.24
N GLU A 85 -18.24 11.46 -17.82
CA GLU A 85 -17.79 12.12 -19.05
C GLU A 85 -18.76 11.86 -20.21
N ASP A 86 -19.31 10.65 -20.29
CA ASP A 86 -20.32 10.26 -21.28
C ASP A 86 -21.75 10.75 -20.96
N GLY A 87 -21.95 11.49 -19.86
CA GLY A 87 -23.25 12.01 -19.44
C GLY A 87 -24.21 10.96 -18.84
N GLN A 88 -23.74 9.74 -18.59
CA GLN A 88 -24.54 8.64 -18.03
C GLN A 88 -24.56 8.67 -16.50
N LEU A 89 -25.08 9.76 -15.93
CA LEU A 89 -24.98 10.08 -14.50
C LEU A 89 -25.58 9.00 -13.58
N ASP A 90 -26.73 8.42 -13.92
CA ASP A 90 -27.37 7.38 -13.10
C ASP A 90 -26.50 6.12 -12.98
N LYS A 91 -25.82 5.76 -14.07
CA LYS A 91 -24.91 4.60 -14.08
C LYS A 91 -23.63 4.94 -13.33
N ALA A 92 -23.09 6.14 -13.51
CA ALA A 92 -21.92 6.59 -12.78
C ALA A 92 -22.15 6.53 -11.25
N ASN A 93 -23.31 7.02 -10.80
CA ASN A 93 -23.66 6.97 -9.37
C ASN A 93 -23.77 5.52 -8.87
N ASN A 94 -24.37 4.63 -9.66
CA ASN A 94 -24.45 3.20 -9.30
C ASN A 94 -23.06 2.56 -9.17
N GLU A 95 -22.13 2.86 -10.08
CA GLU A 95 -20.75 2.36 -10.00
C GLU A 95 -19.98 2.94 -8.80
N GLU A 96 -20.22 4.20 -8.45
CA GLU A 96 -19.64 4.81 -7.25
C GLU A 96 -20.13 4.13 -5.96
N TYR A 97 -21.44 3.88 -5.83
CA TYR A 97 -21.99 3.12 -4.70
C TYR A 97 -21.41 1.71 -4.60
N ARG A 98 -21.17 1.05 -5.74
CA ARG A 98 -20.50 -0.25 -5.77
C ARG A 98 -19.05 -0.13 -5.31
N ALA A 99 -18.32 0.86 -5.80
CA ALA A 99 -16.94 1.11 -5.43
C ALA A 99 -16.79 1.26 -3.91
N GLU A 100 -17.60 2.12 -3.31
CA GLU A 100 -17.62 2.34 -1.86
C GLU A 100 -17.97 1.07 -1.10
N GLY A 101 -18.98 0.32 -1.56
CA GLY A 101 -19.35 -0.95 -0.95
C GLY A 101 -18.23 -1.99 -0.98
N HIS A 102 -17.43 -2.02 -2.05
CA HIS A 102 -16.24 -2.87 -2.13
C HIS A 102 -15.14 -2.41 -1.15
N LEU A 103 -14.87 -1.11 -1.09
CA LEU A 103 -13.86 -0.56 -0.20
C LEU A 103 -14.19 -0.86 1.27
N ILE A 104 -15.44 -0.65 1.67
CA ILE A 104 -15.91 -0.92 3.04
C ILE A 104 -15.75 -2.39 3.40
N ARG A 105 -16.20 -3.32 2.52
CA ARG A 105 -16.08 -4.76 2.77
C ARG A 105 -14.62 -5.20 2.92
N GLU A 106 -13.73 -4.69 2.09
CA GLU A 106 -12.31 -5.02 2.19
C GLU A 106 -11.66 -4.37 3.42
N SER A 107 -12.04 -3.14 3.78
CA SER A 107 -11.54 -2.50 5.01
C SER A 107 -12.00 -3.24 6.27
N ASP A 108 -13.24 -3.72 6.28
CA ASP A 108 -13.79 -4.50 7.38
C ASP A 108 -13.05 -5.83 7.53
N LYS A 109 -12.71 -6.52 6.42
CA LYS A 109 -11.88 -7.73 6.47
C LYS A 109 -10.53 -7.46 7.13
N ILE A 110 -9.86 -6.37 6.77
CA ILE A 110 -8.56 -6.02 7.37
C ILE A 110 -8.75 -5.62 8.85
N GLY A 111 -9.78 -4.85 9.16
CA GLY A 111 -10.12 -4.45 10.53
C GLY A 111 -10.41 -5.65 11.42
N LEU A 112 -11.12 -6.67 10.91
CA LEU A 112 -11.38 -7.93 11.60
C LEU A 112 -10.14 -8.82 11.71
N GLN A 113 -9.26 -8.85 10.70
CA GLN A 113 -8.00 -9.59 10.78
C GLN A 113 -7.03 -8.97 11.79
N ILE A 114 -7.02 -7.64 11.92
CA ILE A 114 -6.17 -6.91 12.87
C ILE A 114 -6.78 -6.86 14.27
N GLY A 115 -8.10 -6.69 14.36
CA GLY A 115 -8.84 -6.53 15.61
C GLY A 115 -9.45 -7.81 16.19
N GLY A 116 -9.46 -8.91 15.44
CA GLY A 116 -10.34 -10.06 15.68
C GLY A 116 -9.75 -11.41 15.34
N MET A 117 -8.47 -11.64 15.66
CA MET A 117 -8.04 -12.95 16.11
C MET A 117 -7.06 -12.74 17.26
N GLY A 118 -7.62 -12.73 18.48
CA GLY A 118 -6.89 -12.76 19.75
C GLY A 118 -6.12 -14.08 19.95
N GLY A 119 -5.25 -14.42 19.01
CA GLY A 119 -4.15 -15.34 19.23
C GLY A 119 -3.10 -14.61 20.04
N ARG A 120 -3.28 -14.62 21.36
CA ARG A 120 -2.31 -14.20 22.35
C ARG A 120 -1.03 -15.04 22.14
N TRP A 121 -0.09 -14.55 21.34
CA TRP A 121 1.20 -15.21 21.13
C TRP A 121 2.11 -14.91 22.31
N THR A 122 2.16 -15.82 23.29
CA THR A 122 3.17 -15.79 24.34
C THR A 122 4.41 -16.53 23.85
N ALA A 123 5.48 -15.81 23.52
CA ALA A 123 6.80 -16.42 23.39
C ALA A 123 7.47 -16.37 24.76
N ARG A 124 7.69 -17.52 25.39
CA ARG A 124 8.54 -17.64 26.58
C ARG A 124 9.96 -17.95 26.10
N VAL A 125 10.91 -17.12 26.49
CA VAL A 125 12.34 -17.44 26.36
C VAL A 125 12.69 -18.36 27.53
N GLY A 126 13.12 -19.58 27.22
CA GLY A 126 13.73 -20.50 28.18
C GLY A 126 15.22 -20.23 28.32
#